data_AF-A0A1U7UK10-F1
#
_entry.id   AF-A0A1U7UK10-F1
#
_cell.length_a   1.000
_cell.length_b   1.000
_cell.length_c   1.000
_cell.angle_alpha   90.00
_cell.angle_beta   90.00
_cell.angle_gamma   90.00
#
_symmetry.space_group_name_H-M   'P 1'
#
loop_
_entity.id
_entity.type
_entity.pdbx_description
1 polymer ?
#
loop_
_entity_poly.entity_id
_entity_poly.type
_entity_poly.pdbx_seq_one_letter_code
_entity_poly.pdbx_strand_id
1 'polypeptide(L)'
;MSDDESESAGSESQTGEENELPVIQLCQLVEELSYGNSALKTETEMFEKYYAKLEPGDHHLPRSLEIKMSAAEYSQLRARRKTRARTGVDHGLGLTVDQKLELVQKELEDSKDEIRHMRANAERDLQHHEAIIEEAEIRWAEVEKAVHEFEKDILTTISKKKGSILATQKVMKYIEDTNRRRDNMKDKLRLKNVSLKVQRKKILLQLRQKEEVGEALHDVDFQQLKIENAQFLETIEARNQELILLKLASGDTLQVLNAYKSKLHQAMEMYINLDKEILLREELLEKMEKETLQVEEDRAKAQAVNKKLRKQLAEFHVPPVMMYIQEKIVNGDLEKSIKMWERKVEIAEMSLKGYRKAWNKMKTTNEQLQAIYLPGNSQKQATTCRSRFDPLK
;
A
#
# COMPACT_ATOMS: atom_id res chain seq x y z
N MET A 1 40.36 -1.15 -95.62
CA MET A 1 40.79 -2.54 -95.86
C MET A 1 39.73 -3.42 -95.25
N SER A 2 39.01 -4.15 -96.13
CA SER A 2 38.20 -5.36 -95.89
C SER A 2 36.98 -5.16 -94.97
N ASP A 3 35.78 -4.82 -95.46
CA ASP A 3 34.83 -5.46 -96.39
C ASP A 3 34.23 -6.81 -95.90
N ASP A 4 32.95 -6.68 -95.52
CA ASP A 4 31.76 -7.42 -95.95
C ASP A 4 31.18 -8.67 -95.25
N GLU A 5 29.85 -8.56 -95.11
CA GLU A 5 28.74 -9.53 -95.21
C GLU A 5 28.37 -10.54 -94.09
N SER A 6 27.18 -10.26 -93.52
CA SER A 6 25.93 -11.03 -93.59
C SER A 6 25.76 -12.42 -92.95
N GLU A 7 24.73 -12.45 -92.09
CA GLU A 7 23.63 -13.41 -91.98
C GLU A 7 23.79 -14.85 -91.43
N SER A 8 22.91 -15.14 -90.46
CA SER A 8 21.94 -16.26 -90.46
C SER A 8 22.10 -17.37 -89.41
N ALA A 9 20.92 -17.68 -88.84
CA ALA A 9 20.46 -18.89 -88.15
C ALA A 9 21.12 -19.22 -86.79
N GLY A 10 20.38 -19.40 -85.69
CA GLY A 10 19.03 -19.93 -85.56
C GLY A 10 19.10 -21.39 -85.07
N SER A 11 18.94 -21.62 -83.76
CA SER A 11 18.69 -22.91 -83.06
C SER A 11 18.62 -22.60 -81.56
N GLU A 12 17.81 -23.18 -80.71
CA GLU A 12 16.67 -24.07 -80.79
C GLU A 12 15.99 -23.98 -79.42
N SER A 13 14.69 -24.23 -79.39
CA SER A 13 13.80 -24.21 -78.24
C SER A 13 14.18 -25.16 -77.09
N GLN A 14 14.02 -24.68 -75.86
CA GLN A 14 13.46 -25.49 -74.77
C GLN A 14 12.26 -24.76 -74.17
N THR A 15 11.09 -25.18 -74.65
CA THR A 15 9.83 -25.39 -73.91
C THR A 15 9.89 -25.07 -72.41
N GLY A 16 9.33 -23.91 -72.04
CA GLY A 16 8.77 -23.68 -70.71
C GLY A 16 7.26 -23.87 -70.80
N GLU A 17 6.76 -24.87 -70.09
CA GLU A 17 5.36 -25.30 -70.04
C GLU A 17 4.41 -24.12 -69.75
N GLU A 18 3.53 -23.79 -70.69
CA GLU A 18 2.30 -23.06 -70.36
C GLU A 18 1.42 -24.00 -69.55
N ASN A 19 1.51 -23.89 -68.21
CA ASN A 19 0.61 -24.58 -67.30
C ASN A 19 -0.80 -24.03 -67.48
N GLU A 20 -1.60 -24.65 -68.35
CA GLU A 20 -3.05 -24.44 -68.42
C GLU A 20 -3.68 -24.87 -67.09
N LEU A 21 -3.93 -23.89 -66.21
CA LEU A 21 -4.63 -24.08 -64.95
C LEU A 21 -6.02 -24.68 -65.23
N PRO A 22 -6.44 -25.75 -64.53
CA PRO A 22 -7.79 -26.30 -64.65
C PRO A 22 -8.85 -25.20 -64.50
N VAL A 23 -9.94 -25.27 -65.28
CA VAL A 23 -11.02 -24.26 -65.33
C VAL A 23 -11.51 -23.82 -63.94
N ILE A 24 -11.54 -24.74 -62.97
CA ILE A 24 -11.94 -24.47 -61.58
C ILE A 24 -10.96 -23.50 -60.89
N GLN A 25 -9.65 -23.67 -61.11
CA GLN A 25 -8.61 -22.79 -60.57
C GLN A 25 -8.62 -21.41 -61.26
N LEU A 26 -8.96 -21.36 -62.55
CA LEU A 26 -9.18 -20.10 -63.27
C LEU A 26 -10.41 -19.34 -62.75
N CYS A 27 -11.52 -20.05 -62.46
CA CYS A 27 -12.70 -19.43 -61.85
C CYS A 27 -12.39 -18.84 -60.47
N GLN A 28 -11.64 -19.57 -59.63
CA GLN A 28 -11.19 -19.08 -58.33
C GLN A 28 -10.31 -17.84 -58.47
N LEU A 29 -9.34 -17.86 -59.40
CA LEU A 29 -8.47 -16.71 -59.64
C LEU A 29 -9.25 -15.49 -60.15
N VAL A 30 -10.26 -15.68 -60.99
CA VAL A 30 -11.13 -14.60 -61.47
C VAL A 30 -11.97 -14.02 -60.33
N GLU A 31 -12.50 -14.84 -59.42
CA GLU A 31 -13.22 -14.38 -58.23
C GLU A 31 -12.31 -13.58 -57.28
N GLU A 32 -11.09 -14.08 -57.02
CA GLU A 32 -10.09 -13.39 -56.19
C GLU A 32 -9.68 -12.05 -56.81
N LEU A 33 -9.38 -12.02 -58.11
CA LEU A 33 -9.04 -10.79 -58.83
C LEU A 33 -10.23 -9.84 -58.92
N SER A 34 -11.45 -10.34 -59.06
CA SER A 34 -12.67 -9.52 -59.03
C SER A 34 -12.85 -8.85 -57.67
N TYR A 35 -12.64 -9.59 -56.58
CA TYR A 35 -12.68 -9.04 -55.22
C TYR A 35 -11.60 -7.98 -55.00
N GLY A 36 -10.36 -8.28 -55.40
CA GLY A 36 -9.24 -7.34 -55.34
C GLY A 36 -9.49 -6.06 -56.15
N ASN A 37 -9.98 -6.20 -57.39
CA ASN A 37 -10.36 -5.06 -58.22
C ASN A 37 -11.51 -4.25 -57.64
N SER A 38 -12.49 -4.90 -56.99
CA SER A 38 -13.57 -4.20 -56.29
C SER A 38 -13.03 -3.39 -55.11
N ALA A 39 -12.13 -3.95 -54.32
CA ALA A 39 -11.49 -3.25 -53.20
C ALA A 39 -10.67 -2.04 -53.69
N LEU A 40 -9.85 -2.23 -54.72
CA LEU A 40 -9.08 -1.14 -55.34
C LEU A 40 -9.98 -0.06 -55.93
N LYS A 41 -11.11 -0.45 -56.52
CA LYS A 41 -12.10 0.49 -57.05
C LYS A 41 -12.71 1.33 -55.93
N THR A 42 -13.10 0.72 -54.82
CA THR A 42 -13.62 1.47 -53.66
C THR A 42 -12.57 2.40 -53.06
N GLU A 43 -11.31 1.96 -52.99
CA GLU A 43 -10.21 2.78 -52.52
C GLU A 43 -9.97 3.98 -53.47
N THR A 44 -10.01 3.75 -54.77
CA THR A 44 -9.88 4.79 -55.81
C THR A 44 -11.03 5.79 -55.72
N GLU A 45 -12.27 5.33 -55.55
CA GLU A 45 -13.45 6.19 -55.36
C GLU A 45 -13.32 7.04 -54.08
N MET A 46 -12.82 6.48 -52.96
CA MET A 46 -12.56 7.24 -51.74
C MET A 46 -11.50 8.32 -51.98
N PHE A 47 -10.43 8.01 -52.72
CA PHE A 47 -9.41 8.99 -53.07
C PHE A 47 -9.95 10.06 -54.01
N GLU A 48 -10.72 9.72 -55.03
CA GLU A 48 -11.34 10.68 -55.95
C GLU A 48 -12.28 11.63 -55.22
N LYS A 49 -13.12 11.13 -54.30
CA LYS A 49 -13.97 11.96 -53.43
C LYS A 49 -13.15 12.91 -52.56
N TYR A 50 -12.02 12.44 -52.03
CA TYR A 50 -11.11 13.28 -51.24
C TYR A 50 -10.42 14.36 -52.07
N TYR A 51 -9.89 13.99 -53.24
CA TYR A 51 -9.27 14.92 -54.19
C TYR A 51 -10.27 15.99 -54.67
N ALA A 52 -11.51 15.60 -54.99
CA ALA A 52 -12.57 16.53 -55.38
C ALA A 52 -12.96 17.50 -54.26
N LYS A 53 -12.84 17.09 -52.99
CA LYS A 53 -13.07 17.95 -51.81
C LYS A 53 -11.86 18.85 -51.47
N LEU A 54 -10.65 18.47 -51.90
CA LEU A 54 -9.40 19.21 -51.68
C LEU A 54 -9.13 20.29 -52.72
N GLU A 55 -9.74 20.24 -53.91
CA GLU A 55 -9.74 21.40 -54.79
C GLU A 55 -10.49 22.54 -54.07
N PRO A 56 -9.82 23.65 -53.72
CA PRO A 56 -10.51 24.86 -53.32
C PRO A 56 -11.47 25.21 -54.45
N GLY A 57 -12.68 25.67 -54.11
CA GLY A 57 -13.68 26.14 -55.06
C GLY A 57 -13.23 27.37 -55.86
N ASP A 58 -12.17 27.26 -56.64
CA ASP A 58 -11.84 28.12 -57.75
C ASP A 58 -12.08 27.33 -59.03
N HIS A 59 -13.36 27.37 -59.40
CA HIS A 59 -13.94 27.31 -60.75
C HIS A 59 -15.09 26.30 -60.85
N HIS A 60 -16.25 26.74 -60.37
CA HIS A 60 -17.44 26.70 -61.23
C HIS A 60 -17.10 27.37 -62.57
N LEU A 61 -16.47 26.64 -63.49
CA LEU A 61 -16.67 26.91 -64.91
C LEU A 61 -17.90 26.09 -65.32
N PRO A 62 -18.98 26.75 -65.77
CA PRO A 62 -20.15 26.03 -66.23
C PRO A 62 -19.75 25.12 -67.38
N ARG A 63 -20.15 23.86 -67.26
CA ARG A 63 -20.32 22.96 -68.39
C ARG A 63 -21.28 23.63 -69.38
N SER A 64 -20.74 24.37 -70.35
CA SER A 64 -21.20 24.44 -71.75
C SER A 64 -20.52 25.62 -72.45
N LEU A 65 -19.47 25.33 -73.21
CA LEU A 65 -19.15 26.05 -74.44
C LEU A 65 -18.46 25.05 -75.35
N GLU A 66 -19.23 24.50 -76.29
CA GLU A 66 -18.71 23.79 -77.44
C GLU A 66 -17.74 24.71 -78.19
N ILE A 67 -16.44 24.51 -77.99
CA ILE A 67 -15.42 25.10 -78.85
C ILE A 67 -14.71 23.94 -79.54
N LYS A 68 -15.09 23.72 -80.80
CA LYS A 68 -14.39 22.84 -81.73
C LYS A 68 -13.01 23.47 -82.00
N MET A 69 -11.96 22.95 -81.37
CA MET A 69 -10.57 23.27 -81.74
C MET A 69 -9.93 22.07 -82.44
N SER A 70 -9.25 22.35 -83.54
CA SER A 70 -8.77 21.36 -84.51
C SER A 70 -7.42 20.75 -84.11
N ALA A 71 -7.15 19.54 -84.60
CA ALA A 71 -5.93 18.77 -84.32
C ALA A 71 -4.60 19.49 -84.68
N ALA A 72 -4.65 20.59 -85.43
CA ALA A 72 -3.48 21.37 -85.82
C ALA A 72 -2.91 22.28 -84.72
N GLU A 73 -3.69 22.62 -83.68
CA GLU A 73 -3.22 23.50 -82.59
C GLU A 73 -2.47 22.73 -81.48
N TYR A 74 -2.59 21.40 -81.45
CA TYR A 74 -1.86 20.54 -80.50
C TYR A 74 -0.35 20.50 -80.75
N SER A 75 0.12 20.78 -81.98
CA SER A 75 1.52 20.58 -82.37
C SER A 75 2.44 21.77 -82.10
N GLN A 76 1.90 22.96 -81.78
CA GLN A 76 2.71 24.18 -81.62
C GLN A 76 3.09 24.53 -80.18
N LEU A 77 2.56 23.83 -79.17
CA LEU A 77 2.92 24.05 -77.76
C LEU A 77 4.13 23.22 -77.28
N ARG A 78 4.71 22.37 -78.14
CA ARG A 78 5.85 21.50 -77.76
C ARG A 78 7.22 22.18 -77.80
N ALA A 79 7.32 23.43 -78.26
CA ALA A 79 8.60 24.10 -78.52
C ALA A 79 8.78 25.43 -77.75
N ARG A 80 8.54 25.44 -76.43
CA ARG A 80 9.18 26.36 -75.46
C ARG A 80 8.63 26.14 -74.05
N ARG A 81 9.18 25.18 -73.32
CA ARG A 81 9.17 25.25 -71.85
C ARG A 81 10.58 25.05 -71.32
N LYS A 82 11.19 26.20 -71.10
CA LYS A 82 12.40 26.45 -70.33
C LYS A 82 12.27 25.69 -68.99
N THR A 83 13.17 24.77 -68.74
CA THR A 83 13.36 24.08 -67.47
C THR A 83 13.66 25.11 -66.38
N ARG A 84 12.62 25.53 -65.64
CA ARG A 84 12.79 26.09 -64.30
C ARG A 84 12.62 24.93 -63.34
N ALA A 85 13.75 24.36 -62.92
CA ALA A 85 13.81 23.37 -61.86
C ALA A 85 13.00 23.90 -60.67
N ARG A 86 11.88 23.24 -60.37
CA ARG A 86 11.31 23.28 -59.03
C ARG A 86 12.27 22.48 -58.16
N THR A 87 13.11 23.21 -57.45
CA THR A 87 13.87 22.73 -56.29
C THR A 87 12.91 21.97 -55.37
N GLY A 88 13.41 20.85 -54.85
CA GLY A 88 12.62 19.78 -54.25
C GLY A 88 11.56 20.20 -53.24
N VAL A 89 10.38 19.60 -53.44
CA VAL A 89 9.58 19.04 -52.35
C VAL A 89 9.17 17.66 -52.84
N ASP A 90 10.14 16.75 -52.85
CA ASP A 90 9.92 15.31 -53.04
C ASP A 90 9.71 14.65 -51.66
N HIS A 91 8.82 15.24 -50.85
CA HIS A 91 8.43 14.74 -49.53
C HIS A 91 6.92 14.93 -49.39
N GLY A 92 6.16 13.91 -49.80
CA GLY A 92 4.74 13.78 -49.46
C GLY A 92 3.78 13.45 -50.62
N LEU A 93 4.16 12.59 -51.57
CA LEU A 93 3.20 12.04 -52.56
C LEU A 93 2.19 11.05 -51.95
N GLY A 94 2.28 10.77 -50.65
CA GLY A 94 1.33 9.95 -49.91
C GLY A 94 0.72 10.73 -48.76
N LEU A 95 -0.57 10.55 -48.54
CA LEU A 95 -1.25 11.03 -47.35
C LEU A 95 -0.56 10.48 -46.10
N THR A 96 -0.42 11.31 -45.07
CA THR A 96 0.06 10.84 -43.77
C THR A 96 -0.91 9.80 -43.20
N VAL A 97 -0.43 8.95 -42.29
CA VAL A 97 -1.28 7.94 -41.65
C VAL A 97 -2.50 8.58 -40.98
N ASP A 98 -2.32 9.76 -40.38
CA ASP A 98 -3.39 10.53 -39.76
C ASP A 98 -4.41 11.03 -40.78
N GLN A 99 -3.96 11.56 -41.93
CA GLN A 99 -4.85 11.99 -43.03
C GLN A 99 -5.61 10.82 -43.64
N LYS A 100 -4.98 9.65 -43.77
CA LYS A 100 -5.64 8.41 -44.23
C LYS A 100 -6.69 7.96 -43.23
N LEU A 101 -6.40 8.03 -41.93
CA LEU A 101 -7.32 7.64 -40.87
C LEU A 101 -8.53 8.58 -40.80
N GLU A 102 -8.32 9.89 -40.95
CA GLU A 102 -9.40 10.88 -41.06
C GLU A 102 -10.28 10.63 -42.29
N LEU A 103 -9.68 10.34 -43.44
CA LEU A 103 -10.41 9.99 -44.66
C LEU A 103 -11.27 8.74 -44.48
N VAL A 104 -10.69 7.67 -43.93
CA VAL A 104 -11.40 6.41 -43.66
C VAL A 104 -12.54 6.63 -42.66
N GLN A 105 -12.33 7.43 -41.62
CA GLN A 105 -13.39 7.77 -40.66
C GLN A 105 -14.53 8.55 -41.31
N LYS A 106 -14.19 9.51 -42.18
CA LYS A 106 -15.19 10.31 -42.89
C LYS A 106 -16.01 9.46 -43.87
N GLU A 107 -15.36 8.66 -44.72
CA GLU A 107 -16.07 7.78 -45.66
C GLU A 107 -16.86 6.69 -44.92
N LEU A 108 -16.42 6.24 -43.75
CA LEU A 108 -17.20 5.35 -42.88
C LEU A 108 -18.48 6.04 -42.38
N GLU A 109 -18.41 7.31 -41.97
CA GLU A 109 -19.60 8.05 -41.53
C GLU A 109 -20.53 8.38 -42.69
N ASP A 110 -19.99 8.81 -43.83
CA ASP A 110 -20.75 9.02 -45.08
C ASP A 110 -21.48 7.72 -45.49
N SER A 111 -20.78 6.57 -45.45
CA SER A 111 -21.38 5.25 -45.76
C SER A 111 -22.47 4.85 -44.76
N LYS A 112 -22.30 5.15 -43.47
CA LYS A 112 -23.35 4.92 -42.47
C LYS A 112 -24.57 5.79 -42.75
N ASP A 113 -24.38 7.05 -43.14
CA ASP A 113 -25.46 7.95 -43.52
C ASP A 113 -26.21 7.47 -44.76
N GLU A 114 -25.48 7.01 -45.78
CA GLU A 114 -26.07 6.40 -46.97
C GLU A 114 -26.88 5.15 -46.61
N ILE A 115 -26.37 4.27 -45.75
CA ILE A 115 -27.11 3.09 -45.25
C ILE A 115 -28.35 3.51 -44.47
N ARG A 116 -28.26 4.52 -43.58
CA ARG A 116 -29.39 5.06 -42.83
C ARG A 116 -30.48 5.58 -43.76
N HIS A 117 -30.10 6.36 -44.76
CA HIS A 117 -31.02 6.91 -45.75
C HIS A 117 -31.66 5.82 -46.63
N MET A 118 -30.86 4.87 -47.12
CA MET A 118 -31.37 3.73 -47.90
C MET A 118 -32.36 2.89 -47.09
N ARG A 119 -32.08 2.61 -45.81
CA ARG A 119 -33.02 1.91 -44.92
C ARG A 119 -34.31 2.70 -44.71
N ALA A 120 -34.23 4.01 -44.48
CA ALA A 120 -35.41 4.85 -44.32
C ALA A 120 -36.27 4.90 -45.60
N ASN A 121 -35.64 4.87 -46.78
CA ASN A 121 -36.35 4.79 -48.05
C ASN A 121 -37.04 3.44 -48.22
N ALA A 122 -36.31 2.34 -48.02
CA ALA A 122 -36.84 0.99 -48.12
C ALA A 122 -38.02 0.76 -47.16
N GLU A 123 -37.93 1.27 -45.94
CA GLU A 123 -39.02 1.21 -44.96
C GLU A 123 -40.26 1.97 -45.43
N ARG A 124 -40.09 3.17 -46.00
CA ARG A 124 -41.21 3.94 -46.58
C ARG A 124 -41.87 3.20 -47.74
N ASP A 125 -41.06 2.60 -48.61
CA ASP A 125 -41.56 1.87 -49.78
C ASP A 125 -42.28 0.59 -49.36
N LEU A 126 -41.76 -0.12 -48.35
CA LEU A 126 -42.40 -1.29 -47.75
C LEU A 126 -43.75 -0.91 -47.14
N GLN A 127 -43.81 0.12 -46.31
CA GLN A 127 -45.06 0.62 -45.74
C GLN A 127 -46.07 1.05 -46.82
N HIS A 128 -45.59 1.63 -47.94
CA HIS A 128 -46.44 1.99 -49.06
C HIS A 128 -47.04 0.75 -49.74
N HIS A 129 -46.23 -0.27 -50.01
CA HIS A 129 -46.70 -1.52 -50.59
C HIS A 129 -47.64 -2.29 -49.66
N GLU A 130 -47.36 -2.33 -48.36
CA GLU A 130 -48.26 -2.90 -47.36
C GLU A 130 -49.63 -2.20 -47.37
N ALA A 131 -49.65 -0.86 -47.42
CA ALA A 131 -50.89 -0.10 -47.50
C ALA A 131 -51.69 -0.40 -48.80
N ILE A 132 -51.00 -0.61 -49.92
CA ILE A 132 -51.65 -1.00 -51.19
C ILE A 132 -52.26 -2.41 -51.07
N ILE A 133 -51.54 -3.36 -50.48
CA ILE A 133 -52.01 -4.73 -50.29
C ILE A 133 -53.24 -4.73 -49.37
N GLU A 134 -53.18 -4.06 -48.22
CA GLU A 134 -54.31 -3.97 -47.30
C GLU A 134 -55.54 -3.32 -47.96
N GLU A 135 -55.35 -2.26 -48.76
CA GLU A 135 -56.43 -1.64 -49.53
C GLU A 135 -57.04 -2.61 -50.56
N ALA A 136 -56.21 -3.38 -51.26
CA ALA A 136 -56.64 -4.37 -52.23
C ALA A 136 -57.42 -5.51 -51.57
N GLU A 137 -56.98 -5.99 -50.40
CA GLU A 137 -57.67 -7.02 -49.60
C GLU A 137 -59.05 -6.53 -49.13
N ILE A 138 -59.14 -5.29 -48.63
CA ILE A 138 -60.41 -4.68 -48.24
C ILE A 138 -61.35 -4.58 -49.44
N ARG A 139 -60.87 -4.07 -50.58
CA ARG A 139 -61.66 -3.97 -51.81
C ARG A 139 -62.12 -5.33 -52.30
N TRP A 140 -61.25 -6.34 -52.26
CA TRP A 140 -61.59 -7.70 -52.66
C TRP A 140 -62.73 -8.25 -51.81
N ALA A 141 -62.64 -8.13 -50.48
CA ALA A 141 -63.69 -8.57 -49.57
C ALA A 141 -65.01 -7.80 -49.78
N GLU A 142 -64.95 -6.50 -50.08
CA GLU A 142 -66.13 -5.69 -50.40
C GLU A 142 -66.80 -6.12 -51.71
N VAL A 143 -66.00 -6.37 -52.76
CA VAL A 143 -66.50 -6.85 -54.07
C VAL A 143 -67.11 -8.24 -53.93
N GLU A 144 -66.42 -9.16 -53.26
CA GLU A 144 -66.92 -10.50 -53.00
C GLU A 144 -68.27 -10.43 -52.28
N LYS A 145 -68.37 -9.63 -51.21
CA LYS A 145 -69.64 -9.42 -50.50
C LYS A 145 -70.71 -8.80 -51.40
N ALA A 146 -70.37 -7.81 -52.22
CA ALA A 146 -71.31 -7.17 -53.14
C ALA A 146 -71.84 -8.14 -54.20
N VAL A 147 -71.00 -9.04 -54.72
CA VAL A 147 -71.40 -10.11 -55.64
C VAL A 147 -72.37 -11.06 -54.96
N HIS A 148 -72.02 -11.58 -53.78
CA HIS A 148 -72.90 -12.49 -53.02
C HIS A 148 -74.26 -11.84 -52.69
N GLU A 149 -74.26 -10.57 -52.26
CA GLU A 149 -75.49 -9.84 -51.97
C GLU A 149 -76.32 -9.61 -53.24
N PHE A 150 -75.70 -9.29 -54.37
CA PHE A 150 -76.39 -9.11 -55.65
C PHE A 150 -76.99 -10.43 -56.15
N GLU A 151 -76.24 -11.52 -56.09
CA GLU A 151 -76.74 -12.84 -56.45
C GLU A 151 -77.97 -13.23 -55.63
N LYS A 152 -77.86 -13.05 -54.31
CA LYS A 152 -78.94 -13.33 -53.37
C LYS A 152 -80.16 -12.43 -53.59
N ASP A 153 -79.99 -11.12 -53.63
CA ASP A 153 -81.12 -10.18 -53.57
C ASP A 153 -81.75 -9.90 -54.94
N ILE A 154 -80.98 -10.06 -56.02
CA ILE A 154 -81.37 -9.72 -57.39
C ILE A 154 -81.53 -10.95 -58.26
N LEU A 155 -80.47 -11.76 -58.47
CA LEU A 155 -80.52 -12.89 -59.39
C LEU A 155 -81.55 -13.95 -58.97
N THR A 156 -81.59 -14.35 -57.70
CA THR A 156 -82.55 -15.36 -57.23
C THR A 156 -84.00 -14.87 -57.31
N THR A 157 -84.23 -13.58 -57.09
CA THR A 157 -85.57 -12.96 -57.05
C THR A 157 -86.11 -12.70 -58.46
N ILE A 158 -85.25 -12.27 -59.38
CA ILE A 158 -85.64 -11.84 -60.74
C ILE A 158 -85.66 -13.01 -61.74
N SER A 159 -84.91 -14.09 -61.49
CA SER A 159 -84.86 -15.29 -62.34
C SER A 159 -86.26 -15.81 -62.75
N LYS A 160 -87.26 -15.70 -61.87
CA LYS A 160 -88.64 -16.18 -62.11
C LYS A 160 -89.59 -15.14 -62.75
N LYS A 161 -89.20 -13.87 -62.86
CA LYS A 161 -90.07 -12.74 -63.28
C LYS A 161 -89.38 -11.75 -64.23
N LYS A 162 -88.50 -12.25 -65.09
CA LYS A 162 -87.71 -11.44 -66.03
C LYS A 162 -88.63 -10.58 -66.92
N GLY A 163 -88.32 -9.28 -67.03
CA GLY A 163 -89.11 -8.31 -67.82
C GLY A 163 -90.35 -7.73 -67.11
N SER A 164 -90.65 -8.16 -65.88
CA SER A 164 -91.72 -7.57 -65.08
C SER A 164 -91.34 -6.21 -64.51
N ILE A 165 -92.31 -5.30 -64.38
CA ILE A 165 -92.18 -4.02 -63.66
C ILE A 165 -91.61 -4.23 -62.25
N LEU A 166 -92.00 -5.34 -61.59
CA LEU A 166 -91.51 -5.69 -60.26
C LEU A 166 -90.00 -6.00 -60.24
N ALA A 167 -89.47 -6.60 -61.30
CA ALA A 167 -88.04 -6.88 -61.43
C ALA A 167 -87.25 -5.58 -61.57
N THR A 168 -87.73 -4.65 -62.41
CA THR A 168 -87.12 -3.32 -62.57
C THR A 168 -87.14 -2.52 -61.27
N GLN A 169 -88.27 -2.52 -60.55
CA GLN A 169 -88.38 -1.85 -59.24
C GLN A 169 -87.40 -2.42 -58.21
N LYS A 170 -87.16 -3.74 -58.21
CA LYS A 170 -86.21 -4.39 -57.30
C LYS A 170 -84.77 -3.98 -57.59
N VAL A 171 -84.39 -3.88 -58.88
CA VAL A 171 -83.06 -3.38 -59.29
C VAL A 171 -82.88 -1.91 -58.90
N MET A 172 -83.88 -1.07 -59.16
CA MET A 172 -83.83 0.36 -58.77
C MET A 172 -83.63 0.52 -57.27
N LYS A 173 -84.41 -0.21 -56.45
CA LYS A 173 -84.28 -0.18 -55.00
C LYS A 173 -82.89 -0.65 -54.53
N TYR A 174 -82.34 -1.70 -55.14
CA TYR A 174 -80.97 -2.15 -54.81
C TYR A 174 -79.92 -1.10 -55.11
N ILE A 175 -80.02 -0.39 -56.24
CA ILE A 175 -79.09 0.69 -56.60
C ILE A 175 -79.19 1.84 -55.59
N GLU A 176 -80.41 2.24 -55.21
CA GLU A 176 -80.66 3.28 -54.19
C GLU A 176 -80.10 2.88 -52.82
N ASP A 177 -80.41 1.68 -52.35
CA ASP A 177 -79.93 1.14 -51.06
C ASP A 177 -78.40 1.00 -51.05
N THR A 178 -77.79 0.64 -52.18
CA THR A 178 -76.33 0.54 -52.33
C THR A 178 -75.68 1.92 -52.31
N ASN A 179 -76.24 2.90 -53.03
CA ASN A 179 -75.77 4.28 -52.99
C ASN A 179 -75.84 4.86 -51.57
N ARG A 180 -76.96 4.66 -50.87
CA ARG A 180 -77.12 5.10 -49.48
C ARG A 180 -76.09 4.47 -48.55
N ARG A 181 -75.79 3.17 -48.71
CA ARG A 181 -74.73 2.49 -47.95
C ARG A 181 -73.34 3.07 -48.22
N ARG A 182 -73.01 3.37 -49.49
CA ARG A 182 -71.73 4.01 -49.85
C ARG A 182 -71.62 5.41 -49.24
N ASP A 183 -72.68 6.22 -49.27
CA ASP A 183 -72.68 7.56 -48.67
C ASP A 183 -72.46 7.49 -47.14
N ASN A 184 -73.15 6.58 -46.45
CA ASN A 184 -72.92 6.35 -45.02
C ASN A 184 -71.46 5.95 -44.72
N MET A 185 -70.86 5.09 -45.55
CA MET A 185 -69.47 4.69 -45.39
C MET A 185 -68.51 5.86 -45.61
N LYS A 186 -68.76 6.68 -46.64
CA LYS A 186 -67.99 7.88 -46.94
C LYS A 186 -67.97 8.85 -45.75
N ASP A 187 -69.12 9.09 -45.11
CA ASP A 187 -69.18 9.96 -43.95
C ASP A 187 -68.47 9.34 -42.73
N LYS A 188 -68.60 8.03 -42.51
CA LYS A 188 -67.85 7.31 -41.47
C LYS A 188 -66.34 7.44 -41.66
N LEU A 189 -65.84 7.26 -42.89
CA LEU A 189 -64.42 7.40 -43.23
C LEU A 189 -63.95 8.86 -43.06
N ARG A 190 -64.78 9.84 -43.42
CA ARG A 190 -64.47 11.26 -43.21
C ARG A 190 -64.28 11.59 -41.72
N LEU A 191 -65.20 11.15 -40.85
CA LEU A 191 -65.04 11.34 -39.40
C LEU A 191 -63.77 10.67 -38.87
N LYS A 192 -63.49 9.44 -39.29
CA LYS A 192 -62.26 8.72 -38.89
C LYS A 192 -61.00 9.45 -39.36
N ASN A 193 -60.99 9.98 -40.59
CA ASN A 193 -59.87 10.76 -41.13
C ASN A 193 -59.61 12.04 -40.32
N VAL A 194 -60.66 12.77 -39.94
CA VAL A 194 -60.53 13.97 -39.09
C VAL A 194 -59.99 13.60 -37.71
N SER A 195 -60.51 12.52 -37.10
CA SER A 195 -60.03 12.03 -35.80
C SER A 195 -58.54 11.64 -35.83
N LEU A 196 -58.12 10.88 -36.85
CA LEU A 196 -56.72 10.50 -37.02
C LEU A 196 -55.81 11.70 -37.28
N LYS A 197 -56.27 12.71 -38.04
CA LYS A 197 -55.52 13.97 -38.23
C LYS A 197 -55.29 14.70 -36.91
N VAL A 198 -56.27 14.75 -36.02
CA VAL A 198 -56.13 15.35 -34.68
C VAL A 198 -55.16 14.54 -33.81
N GLN A 199 -55.26 13.20 -33.82
CA GLN A 199 -54.33 12.33 -33.08
C GLN A 199 -52.89 12.49 -33.57
N ARG A 200 -52.67 12.50 -34.89
CA ARG A 200 -51.36 12.77 -35.50
C ARG A 200 -50.79 14.11 -35.02
N LYS A 201 -51.59 15.18 -35.05
CA LYS A 201 -51.15 16.49 -34.56
C LYS A 201 -50.77 16.46 -33.08
N LYS A 202 -51.54 15.75 -32.25
CA LYS A 202 -51.25 15.59 -30.82
C LYS A 202 -49.92 14.86 -30.59
N ILE A 203 -49.69 13.75 -31.29
CA ILE A 203 -48.45 12.96 -31.17
C ILE A 203 -47.25 13.78 -31.64
N LEU A 204 -47.36 14.50 -32.76
CA LEU A 204 -46.29 15.37 -33.24
C LEU A 204 -45.97 16.49 -32.25
N LEU A 205 -46.97 17.07 -31.58
CA LEU A 205 -46.74 18.08 -30.55
C LEU A 205 -46.06 17.49 -29.31
N GLN A 206 -46.45 16.28 -28.90
CA GLN A 206 -45.80 15.57 -27.78
C GLN A 206 -44.35 15.21 -28.11
N LEU A 207 -44.08 14.82 -29.36
CA LEU A 207 -42.71 14.56 -29.83
C LEU A 207 -41.87 15.84 -29.72
N ARG A 208 -42.38 16.96 -30.25
CA ARG A 208 -41.69 18.26 -30.15
C ARG A 208 -41.43 18.68 -28.70
N GLN A 209 -42.41 18.55 -27.81
CA GLN A 209 -42.21 18.86 -26.39
C GLN A 209 -41.14 17.98 -25.74
N LYS A 210 -41.05 16.70 -26.12
CA LYS A 210 -39.98 15.81 -25.65
C LYS A 210 -38.63 16.17 -26.23
N GLU A 211 -38.57 16.59 -27.50
CA GLU A 211 -37.36 17.09 -28.14
C GLU A 211 -36.87 18.38 -27.46
N GLU A 212 -37.74 19.34 -27.20
CA GLU A 212 -37.42 20.58 -26.47
C GLU A 212 -36.95 20.31 -25.01
N VAL A 213 -37.53 19.31 -24.33
CA VAL A 213 -37.04 18.87 -23.00
C VAL A 213 -35.71 18.12 -23.10
N GLY A 214 -35.43 17.43 -24.22
CA GLY A 214 -34.11 16.89 -24.53
C GLY A 214 -33.09 17.98 -24.82
N GLU A 215 -33.51 19.09 -25.45
CA GLU A 215 -32.70 20.28 -25.72
C GLU A 215 -32.36 21.05 -24.43
N ALA A 216 -33.20 20.95 -23.40
CA ALA A 216 -32.91 21.50 -22.06
C ALA A 216 -31.78 20.76 -21.33
N LEU A 217 -31.44 19.53 -21.74
CA LEU A 217 -30.25 18.81 -21.30
C LEU A 217 -29.22 18.93 -22.43
N HIS A 218 -28.51 20.06 -22.50
CA HIS A 218 -27.57 20.26 -23.59
C HIS A 218 -26.46 19.20 -23.50
N ASP A 219 -26.04 18.66 -24.64
CA ASP A 219 -24.85 17.81 -24.72
C ASP A 219 -23.62 18.51 -24.08
N VAL A 220 -23.59 19.84 -24.11
CA VAL A 220 -22.60 20.69 -23.44
C VAL A 220 -22.65 20.52 -21.92
N ASP A 221 -23.83 20.50 -21.30
CA ASP A 221 -23.97 20.31 -19.84
C ASP A 221 -23.48 18.90 -19.44
N PHE A 222 -23.78 17.90 -20.27
CA PHE A 222 -23.32 16.52 -20.04
C PHE A 222 -21.80 16.39 -20.21
N GLN A 223 -21.23 17.06 -21.21
CA GLN A 223 -19.78 17.15 -21.39
C GLN A 223 -19.11 17.93 -20.25
N GLN A 224 -19.72 19.02 -19.78
CA GLN A 224 -19.24 19.78 -18.64
C GLN A 224 -19.22 18.91 -17.38
N LEU A 225 -20.29 18.17 -17.09
CA LEU A 225 -20.33 17.26 -15.95
C LEU A 225 -19.25 16.18 -16.04
N LYS A 226 -18.98 15.65 -17.24
CA LYS A 226 -17.88 14.70 -17.46
C LYS A 226 -16.51 15.32 -17.17
N ILE A 227 -16.29 16.57 -17.62
CA ILE A 227 -15.04 17.31 -17.37
C ILE A 227 -14.88 17.56 -15.87
N GLU A 228 -15.92 18.05 -15.20
CA GLU A 228 -15.88 18.31 -13.75
C GLU A 228 -15.62 17.02 -12.96
N ASN A 229 -16.28 15.91 -13.33
CA ASN A 229 -16.04 14.61 -12.69
C ASN A 229 -14.59 14.13 -12.89
N ALA A 230 -14.05 14.25 -14.11
CA ALA A 230 -12.66 13.92 -14.38
C ALA A 230 -11.69 14.77 -13.55
N GLN A 231 -11.94 16.08 -13.42
CA GLN A 231 -11.14 16.99 -12.59
C GLN A 231 -11.21 16.64 -11.10
N PHE A 232 -12.40 16.26 -10.59
CA PHE A 232 -12.54 15.81 -9.21
C PHE A 232 -11.80 14.50 -8.95
N LEU A 233 -11.86 13.55 -9.88
CA LEU A 233 -11.11 12.30 -9.78
C LEU A 233 -9.61 12.54 -9.74
N GLU A 234 -9.09 13.38 -10.63
CA GLU A 234 -7.66 13.76 -10.63
C GLU A 234 -7.24 14.44 -9.32
N THR A 235 -8.09 15.33 -8.79
CA THR A 235 -7.84 15.99 -7.50
C THR A 235 -7.83 14.98 -6.35
N ILE A 236 -8.77 14.03 -6.33
CA ILE A 236 -8.82 12.97 -5.33
C ILE A 236 -7.56 12.09 -5.41
N GLU A 237 -7.13 11.73 -6.61
CA GLU A 237 -5.94 10.92 -6.83
C GLU A 237 -4.67 11.64 -6.35
N ALA A 238 -4.52 12.93 -6.68
CA ALA A 238 -3.41 13.76 -6.20
C ALA A 238 -3.38 13.83 -4.65
N ARG A 239 -4.53 14.07 -4.02
CA ARG A 239 -4.61 14.11 -2.54
C ARG A 239 -4.36 12.76 -1.89
N ASN A 240 -4.77 11.67 -2.53
CA ASN A 240 -4.46 10.32 -2.06
C ASN A 240 -2.95 10.03 -2.14
N GLN A 241 -2.27 10.45 -3.21
CA GLN A 241 -0.82 10.33 -3.34
C GLN A 241 -0.09 11.14 -2.26
N GLU A 242 -0.50 12.40 -2.03
CA GLU A 242 0.03 13.22 -0.93
C GLU A 242 -0.18 12.55 0.45
N LEU A 243 -1.36 11.97 0.69
CA LEU A 243 -1.66 11.25 1.93
C LEU A 243 -0.74 10.03 2.12
N ILE A 244 -0.46 9.28 1.05
CA ILE A 244 0.45 8.13 1.10
C ILE A 244 1.87 8.60 1.45
N LEU A 245 2.37 9.64 0.79
CA LEU A 245 3.69 10.21 1.09
C LEU A 245 3.80 10.68 2.54
N LEU A 246 2.77 11.38 3.04
CA LEU A 246 2.74 11.84 4.42
C LEU A 246 2.69 10.67 5.42
N LYS A 247 1.96 9.60 5.11
CA LYS A 247 1.95 8.38 5.93
C LYS A 247 3.31 7.70 5.99
N LEU A 248 4.02 7.62 4.86
CA LEU A 248 5.38 7.06 4.81
C LEU A 248 6.34 7.91 5.65
N ALA A 249 6.34 9.23 5.46
CA ALA A 249 7.19 10.14 6.25
C ALA A 249 6.86 10.07 7.75
N SER A 250 5.58 9.97 8.12
CA SER A 250 5.14 9.77 9.51
C SER A 250 5.64 8.42 10.08
N GLY A 251 5.57 7.36 9.27
CA GLY A 251 6.13 6.05 9.62
C GLY A 251 7.65 6.10 9.86
N ASP A 252 8.40 6.71 8.95
CA ASP A 252 9.86 6.84 9.05
C ASP A 252 10.27 7.66 10.27
N THR A 253 9.60 8.81 10.50
CA THR A 253 9.86 9.63 11.69
C THR A 253 9.55 8.90 12.99
N LEU A 254 8.49 8.07 13.03
CA LEU A 254 8.19 7.21 14.16
C LEU A 254 9.27 6.14 14.38
N GLN A 255 9.78 5.51 13.32
CA GLN A 255 10.88 4.54 13.42
C GLN A 255 12.14 5.19 14.00
N VAL A 256 12.52 6.36 13.48
CA VAL A 256 13.67 7.14 13.98
C VAL A 256 13.46 7.53 15.45
N LEU A 257 12.28 8.01 15.81
CA LEU A 257 11.94 8.37 17.19
C LEU A 257 12.06 7.16 18.13
N ASN A 258 11.54 6.00 17.73
CA ASN A 258 11.64 4.78 18.51
C ASN A 258 13.10 4.32 18.66
N ALA A 259 13.92 4.44 17.62
CA ALA A 259 15.35 4.13 17.70
C ALA A 259 16.06 5.04 18.73
N TYR A 260 15.79 6.36 18.73
CA TYR A 260 16.32 7.27 19.73
C TYR A 260 15.80 6.98 21.14
N LYS A 261 14.52 6.66 21.28
CA LYS A 261 13.93 6.25 22.55
C LYS A 261 14.63 5.02 23.13
N SER A 262 14.87 3.99 22.30
CA SER A 262 15.60 2.79 22.72
C SER A 262 17.04 3.09 23.13
N LYS A 263 17.77 3.92 22.35
CA LYS A 263 19.13 4.35 22.71
C LYS A 263 19.16 5.10 24.04
N LEU A 264 18.18 5.99 24.28
CA LEU A 264 18.06 6.71 25.54
C LEU A 264 17.81 5.76 26.72
N HIS A 265 16.93 4.78 26.56
CA HIS A 265 16.66 3.79 27.62
C HIS A 265 17.92 2.98 27.94
N GLN A 266 18.68 2.55 26.92
CA GLN A 266 19.95 1.84 27.12
C GLN A 266 20.96 2.71 27.86
N ALA A 267 21.11 3.99 27.48
CA ALA A 267 22.01 4.92 28.15
C ALA A 267 21.60 5.16 29.61
N MET A 268 20.29 5.27 29.88
CA MET A 268 19.75 5.43 31.23
C MET A 268 20.01 4.18 32.09
N GLU A 269 19.83 2.98 31.54
CA GLU A 269 20.12 1.73 32.22
C GLU A 269 21.62 1.59 32.53
N MET A 270 22.48 1.95 31.57
CA MET A 270 23.93 2.02 31.79
C MET A 270 24.26 3.01 32.92
N TYR A 271 23.67 4.22 32.91
CA TYR A 271 23.86 5.20 33.97
C TYR A 271 23.50 4.65 35.35
N ILE A 272 22.32 4.01 35.47
CA ILE A 272 21.87 3.39 36.74
C ILE A 272 22.85 2.30 37.19
N ASN A 273 23.38 1.51 36.26
CA ASN A 273 24.35 0.47 36.59
C ASN A 273 25.70 1.04 37.02
N LEU A 274 26.21 2.07 36.34
CA LEU A 274 27.43 2.76 36.73
C LEU A 274 27.27 3.43 38.10
N ASP A 275 26.13 4.05 38.39
CA ASP A 275 25.85 4.69 39.68
C ASP A 275 25.91 3.67 40.82
N LYS A 276 25.29 2.49 40.63
CA LYS A 276 25.43 1.35 41.58
C LYS A 276 26.88 0.90 41.74
N GLU A 277 27.63 0.84 40.64
CA GLU A 277 29.04 0.41 40.66
C GLU A 277 29.93 1.43 41.39
N ILE A 278 29.64 2.73 41.24
CA ILE A 278 30.30 3.81 41.99
C ILE A 278 30.01 3.65 43.47
N LEU A 279 28.74 3.50 43.88
CA LEU A 279 28.37 3.32 45.28
C LEU A 279 29.05 2.10 45.91
N LEU A 280 29.12 0.98 45.19
CA LEU A 280 29.83 -0.22 45.65
C LEU A 280 31.33 0.02 45.81
N ARG A 281 31.95 0.78 44.90
CA ARG A 281 33.37 1.15 45.00
C ARG A 281 33.63 2.10 46.15
N GLU A 282 32.77 3.09 46.38
CA GLU A 282 32.85 4.00 47.52
C GLU A 282 32.76 3.24 48.84
N GLU A 283 31.83 2.29 48.97
CA GLU A 283 31.73 1.45 50.18
C GLU A 283 32.98 0.59 50.40
N LEU A 284 33.56 0.04 49.33
CA LEU A 284 34.81 -0.73 49.40
C LEU A 284 36.00 0.16 49.79
N LEU A 285 36.10 1.35 49.22
CA LEU A 285 37.12 2.33 49.56
C LEU A 285 37.02 2.72 51.04
N GLU A 286 35.81 2.99 51.55
CA GLU A 286 35.61 3.32 52.97
C GLU A 286 36.07 2.17 53.89
N LYS A 287 35.82 0.91 53.51
CA LYS A 287 36.30 -0.27 54.25
C LYS A 287 37.83 -0.35 54.24
N MET A 288 38.44 -0.19 53.06
CA MET A 288 39.89 -0.18 52.93
C MET A 288 40.53 0.96 53.73
N GLU A 289 39.95 2.17 53.70
CA GLU A 289 40.45 3.30 54.49
C GLU A 289 40.41 2.98 55.99
N LYS A 290 39.31 2.42 56.50
CA LYS A 290 39.23 1.95 57.90
C LYS A 290 40.28 0.89 58.22
N GLU A 291 40.47 -0.10 57.35
CA GLU A 291 41.50 -1.12 57.50
C GLU A 291 42.92 -0.53 57.49
N THR A 292 43.20 0.43 56.59
CA THR A 292 44.51 1.09 56.53
C THR A 292 44.79 1.89 57.80
N LEU A 293 43.82 2.66 58.32
CA LEU A 293 43.95 3.38 59.59
C LEU A 293 44.23 2.41 60.74
N GLN A 294 43.50 1.29 60.82
CA GLN A 294 43.71 0.26 61.83
C GLN A 294 45.14 -0.34 61.74
N VAL A 295 45.58 -0.69 60.52
CA VAL A 295 46.94 -1.20 60.28
C VAL A 295 48.01 -0.17 60.64
N GLU A 296 47.77 1.12 60.37
CA GLU A 296 48.69 2.19 60.76
C GLU A 296 48.78 2.37 62.27
N GLU A 297 47.66 2.32 62.99
CA GLU A 297 47.64 2.33 64.45
C GLU A 297 48.41 1.14 65.02
N ASP A 298 48.16 -0.06 64.51
CA ASP A 298 48.82 -1.28 64.98
C ASP A 298 50.31 -1.28 64.65
N ARG A 299 50.70 -0.76 63.47
CA ARG A 299 52.10 -0.48 63.11
C ARG A 299 52.73 0.50 64.12
N ALA A 300 52.05 1.58 64.48
CA ALA A 300 52.56 2.57 65.43
C ALA A 300 52.74 1.97 66.84
N LYS A 301 51.78 1.18 67.33
CA LYS A 301 51.89 0.42 68.60
C LYS A 301 53.08 -0.54 68.57
N ALA A 302 53.19 -1.34 67.52
CA ALA A 302 54.29 -2.29 67.35
C ALA A 302 55.66 -1.59 67.26
N GLN A 303 55.75 -0.47 66.53
CA GLN A 303 56.97 0.35 66.47
C GLN A 303 57.33 0.95 67.83
N ALA A 304 56.36 1.43 68.60
CA ALA A 304 56.61 1.97 69.94
C ALA A 304 57.18 0.89 70.88
N VAL A 305 56.59 -0.32 70.85
CA VAL A 305 57.11 -1.49 71.59
C VAL A 305 58.51 -1.85 71.11
N ASN A 306 58.74 -1.94 69.80
CA ASN A 306 60.05 -2.27 69.23
C ASN A 306 61.12 -1.25 69.63
N LYS A 307 60.81 0.05 69.59
CA LYS A 307 61.70 1.13 70.08
C LYS A 307 62.01 0.96 71.56
N LYS A 308 61.02 0.62 72.40
CA LYS A 308 61.23 0.37 73.84
C LYS A 308 62.15 -0.83 74.06
N LEU A 309 61.91 -1.94 73.38
CA LEU A 309 62.75 -3.14 73.46
C LEU A 309 64.17 -2.87 72.97
N ARG A 310 64.36 -2.11 71.88
CA ARG A 310 65.69 -1.70 71.40
C ARG A 310 66.41 -0.80 72.40
N LYS A 311 65.71 0.14 73.05
CA LYS A 311 66.27 0.94 74.16
C LYS A 311 66.70 0.05 75.31
N GLN A 312 65.83 -0.87 75.76
CA GLN A 312 66.16 -1.84 76.81
C GLN A 312 67.35 -2.71 76.42
N LEU A 313 67.45 -3.15 75.16
CA LEU A 313 68.59 -3.93 74.68
C LEU A 313 69.88 -3.12 74.62
N ALA A 314 69.82 -1.83 74.27
CA ALA A 314 70.97 -0.94 74.27
C ALA A 314 71.43 -0.55 75.69
N GLU A 315 70.49 -0.42 76.63
CA GLU A 315 70.74 -0.17 78.06
C GLU A 315 71.15 -1.45 78.80
N PHE A 316 70.80 -2.62 78.26
CA PHE A 316 71.18 -3.91 78.79
C PHE A 316 72.69 -4.13 78.64
N HIS A 317 73.40 -3.86 79.73
CA HIS A 317 74.80 -4.22 79.88
C HIS A 317 74.89 -5.55 80.63
N VAL A 318 75.59 -6.53 80.06
CA VAL A 318 75.88 -7.80 80.75
C VAL A 318 76.74 -7.48 81.99
N PRO A 319 76.28 -7.72 83.23
CA PRO A 319 77.08 -7.42 84.41
C PRO A 319 78.41 -8.16 84.33
N PRO A 320 79.56 -7.51 84.61
CA PRO A 320 80.85 -8.19 84.67
C PRO A 320 80.77 -9.41 85.60
N VAL A 321 81.35 -10.54 85.19
CA VAL A 321 81.28 -11.83 85.93
C VAL A 321 81.63 -11.65 87.42
N MET A 322 82.57 -10.74 87.72
CA MET A 322 82.97 -10.44 89.10
C MET A 322 81.87 -9.75 89.93
N MET A 323 81.06 -8.87 89.34
CA MET A 323 79.90 -8.28 90.01
C MET A 323 78.85 -9.35 90.30
N TYR A 324 78.59 -10.27 89.36
CA TYR A 324 77.69 -11.39 89.58
C TYR A 324 78.18 -12.31 90.69
N ILE A 325 79.48 -12.63 90.74
CA ILE A 325 80.08 -13.43 91.82
C ILE A 325 79.98 -12.70 93.16
N GLN A 326 80.25 -11.39 93.21
CA GLN A 326 80.09 -10.59 94.44
C GLN A 326 78.65 -10.58 94.93
N GLU A 327 77.68 -10.33 94.06
CA GLU A 327 76.26 -10.43 94.44
C GLU A 327 75.89 -11.85 94.86
N LYS A 328 76.44 -12.90 94.23
CA LYS A 328 76.23 -14.30 94.64
C LYS A 328 76.79 -14.57 96.03
N ILE A 329 77.96 -14.03 96.36
CA ILE A 329 78.57 -14.13 97.70
C ILE A 329 77.70 -13.40 98.71
N VAL A 330 77.28 -12.17 98.42
CA VAL A 330 76.38 -11.39 99.28
C VAL A 330 75.05 -12.13 99.49
N ASN A 331 74.47 -12.68 98.43
CA ASN A 331 73.24 -13.47 98.53
C ASN A 331 73.46 -14.74 99.38
N GLY A 332 74.61 -15.40 99.23
CA GLY A 332 75.01 -16.54 100.07
C GLY A 332 75.25 -16.16 101.54
N ASP A 333 75.79 -14.98 101.82
CA ASP A 333 75.99 -14.47 103.18
C ASP A 333 74.68 -14.01 103.82
N LEU A 334 73.75 -13.48 103.03
CA LEU A 334 72.37 -13.24 103.45
C LEU A 334 71.65 -14.56 103.74
N GLU A 335 71.79 -15.57 102.89
CA GLU A 335 71.25 -16.92 103.14
C GLU A 335 71.83 -17.55 104.42
N LYS A 336 73.14 -17.41 104.66
CA LYS A 336 73.76 -17.86 105.93
C LYS A 336 73.25 -17.06 107.12
N SER A 337 73.06 -15.75 106.97
CA SER A 337 72.51 -14.88 108.02
C SER A 337 71.06 -15.27 108.35
N ILE A 338 70.25 -15.55 107.33
CA ILE A 338 68.89 -16.09 107.49
C ILE A 338 68.96 -17.41 108.27
N LYS A 339 69.81 -18.37 107.87
CA LYS A 339 69.99 -19.64 108.61
C LYS A 339 70.49 -19.45 110.04
N MET A 340 71.35 -18.47 110.29
CA MET A 340 71.82 -18.14 111.64
C MET A 340 70.67 -17.58 112.49
N TRP A 341 69.85 -16.69 111.92
CA TRP A 341 68.68 -16.16 112.60
C TRP A 341 67.63 -17.24 112.85
N GLU A 342 67.39 -18.14 111.89
CA GLU A 342 66.55 -19.33 112.07
C GLU A 342 67.05 -20.19 113.24
N ARG A 343 68.37 -20.44 113.33
CA ARG A 343 68.96 -21.20 114.44
C ARG A 343 68.89 -20.47 115.78
N LYS A 344 69.03 -19.14 115.80
CA LYS A 344 68.83 -18.31 117.01
C LYS A 344 67.37 -18.37 117.47
N VAL A 345 66.42 -18.32 116.54
CA VAL A 345 64.99 -18.50 116.81
C VAL A 345 64.75 -19.89 117.40
N GLU A 346 65.35 -20.94 116.82
CA GLU A 346 65.22 -22.32 117.32
C GLU A 346 65.80 -22.50 118.74
N ILE A 347 66.94 -21.87 119.06
CA ILE A 347 67.51 -21.85 120.42
C ILE A 347 66.61 -21.06 121.39
N ALA A 348 66.02 -19.94 120.94
CA ALA A 348 65.06 -19.18 121.74
C ALA A 348 63.78 -19.99 121.99
N GLU A 349 63.30 -20.76 121.01
CA GLU A 349 62.16 -21.67 121.18
C GLU A 349 62.48 -22.85 122.09
N MET A 350 63.69 -23.43 121.97
CA MET A 350 64.17 -24.51 122.85
C MET A 350 64.34 -24.05 124.29
N SER A 351 64.89 -22.85 124.51
CA SER A 351 65.01 -22.26 125.85
C SER A 351 63.64 -21.90 126.42
N LEU A 352 62.71 -21.37 125.62
CA LEU A 352 61.31 -21.18 126.01
C LEU A 352 60.64 -22.51 126.39
N LYS A 353 60.86 -23.60 125.64
CA LYS A 353 60.40 -24.95 126.00
C LYS A 353 61.03 -25.44 127.31
N GLY A 354 62.32 -25.15 127.53
CA GLY A 354 63.03 -25.44 128.78
C GLY A 354 62.44 -24.72 129.98
N TYR A 355 62.24 -23.40 129.88
CA TYR A 355 61.55 -22.59 130.89
C TYR A 355 60.12 -23.10 131.15
N ARG A 356 59.39 -23.50 130.10
CA ARG A 356 58.04 -24.06 130.23
C ARG A 356 58.04 -25.42 130.95
N LYS A 357 59.04 -26.28 130.72
CA LYS A 357 59.22 -27.56 131.45
C LYS A 357 59.63 -27.35 132.91
N ALA A 358 60.53 -26.41 133.19
CA ALA A 358 60.91 -26.03 134.56
C ALA A 358 59.73 -25.44 135.33
N TRP A 359 58.96 -24.55 134.69
CA TRP A 359 57.71 -24.00 135.23
C TRP A 359 56.67 -25.10 135.51
N ASN A 360 56.47 -26.05 134.60
CA ASN A 360 55.53 -27.16 134.80
C ASN A 360 55.99 -28.13 135.91
N LYS A 361 57.31 -28.35 136.08
CA LYS A 361 57.86 -29.12 137.22
C LYS A 361 57.65 -28.38 138.54
N MET A 362 57.90 -27.08 138.59
CA MET A 362 57.67 -26.25 139.78
C MET A 362 56.17 -26.17 140.14
N LYS A 363 55.31 -26.12 139.13
CA LYS A 363 53.86 -26.16 139.28
C LYS A 363 53.38 -27.52 139.81
N THR A 364 53.88 -28.64 139.29
CA THR A 364 53.52 -29.98 139.78
C THR A 364 54.10 -30.30 141.17
N THR A 365 55.30 -29.83 141.51
CA THR A 365 55.85 -29.96 142.88
C THR A 365 55.12 -29.08 143.90
N ASN A 366 54.61 -27.91 143.49
CA ASN A 366 53.84 -27.06 144.39
C ASN A 366 52.38 -27.52 144.50
N GLU A 367 51.77 -28.03 143.42
CA GLU A 367 50.46 -28.70 143.47
C GLU A 367 50.53 -30.02 144.28
N GLN A 368 51.67 -30.72 144.30
CA GLN A 368 51.93 -31.86 145.19
C GLN A 368 52.20 -31.47 146.66
N LEU A 369 52.72 -30.26 146.92
CA LEU A 369 52.90 -29.72 148.29
C LEU A 369 51.62 -29.03 148.83
N GLN A 370 50.77 -28.49 147.95
CA GLN A 370 49.40 -28.04 148.25
C GLN A 370 48.44 -29.20 148.58
N ALA A 371 48.87 -30.46 148.46
CA ALA A 371 48.09 -31.65 148.83
C ALA A 371 48.43 -32.26 150.21
N ILE A 372 49.45 -31.77 150.94
CA ILE A 372 49.86 -32.28 152.27
C ILE A 372 49.62 -31.27 153.42
N TYR A 373 49.41 -29.97 153.15
CA TYR A 373 48.91 -29.01 154.14
C TYR A 373 47.94 -28.01 153.51
N LEU A 374 46.64 -28.23 153.77
CA LEU A 374 45.47 -27.33 153.85
C LEU A 374 45.28 -26.13 152.86
N PRO A 375 44.00 -25.80 152.58
CA PRO A 375 43.54 -25.39 151.26
C PRO A 375 43.37 -23.87 151.14
N GLY A 376 43.34 -23.38 149.89
CA GLY A 376 43.09 -21.95 149.68
C GLY A 376 42.97 -21.50 148.22
N ASN A 377 42.11 -22.17 147.47
CA ASN A 377 41.16 -21.57 146.52
C ASN A 377 41.61 -20.54 145.45
N SER A 378 41.04 -20.78 144.26
CA SER A 378 40.46 -19.80 143.32
C SER A 378 41.31 -19.05 142.26
N GLN A 379 41.19 -19.54 141.02
CA GLN A 379 40.34 -18.96 139.94
C GLN A 379 40.84 -17.77 139.08
N LYS A 380 40.52 -17.91 137.77
CA LYS A 380 40.30 -16.91 136.68
C LYS A 380 41.52 -16.58 135.82
N GLN A 381 41.58 -16.97 134.54
CA GLN A 381 40.82 -16.51 133.35
C GLN A 381 40.94 -15.01 133.04
N ALA A 382 41.62 -14.70 131.92
CA ALA A 382 41.34 -13.61 130.97
C ALA A 382 42.25 -13.83 129.73
N THR A 383 41.80 -14.26 128.55
CA THR A 383 41.13 -13.50 127.46
C THR A 383 41.60 -12.06 127.32
N THR A 384 42.18 -11.67 126.17
CA THR A 384 41.80 -10.45 125.43
C THR A 384 42.28 -10.52 123.97
N CYS A 385 41.34 -10.20 123.07
CA CYS A 385 41.43 -9.99 121.62
C CYS A 385 42.03 -8.62 121.24
N ARG A 386 42.39 -8.43 119.95
CA ARG A 386 41.92 -7.34 119.02
C ARG A 386 42.96 -7.06 117.92
N SER A 387 42.60 -7.21 116.64
CA SER A 387 41.98 -6.25 115.68
C SER A 387 43.03 -5.70 114.70
N ARG A 388 42.96 -6.05 113.41
CA ARG A 388 42.39 -5.27 112.28
C ARG A 388 42.98 -3.87 112.12
N PHE A 389 43.51 -3.59 110.93
CA PHE A 389 43.24 -2.37 110.13
C PHE A 389 43.83 -2.55 108.71
N ASP A 390 42.97 -2.51 107.68
CA ASP A 390 43.26 -2.07 106.30
C ASP A 390 43.29 -0.51 106.29
N PRO A 391 43.55 0.27 105.19
CA PRO A 391 43.53 -0.09 103.76
C PRO A 391 44.53 0.67 102.82
N LEU A 392 44.36 0.44 101.50
CA LEU A 392 44.70 1.26 100.30
C LEU A 392 46.12 1.18 99.71
N LYS A 393 46.25 0.58 98.52
CA LYS A 393 46.06 1.25 97.22
C LYS A 393 45.91 0.25 96.07
#